data_AF-A0A562ZLQ5-F1
#
_entry.id   AF-A0A562ZLQ5-F1
#
_cell.length_a   1.000
_cell.length_b   1.000
_cell.length_c   1.000
_cell.angle_alpha   90.00
_cell.angle_beta   90.00
_cell.angle_gamma   90.00
#
_symmetry.space_group_name_H-M   'P 1'
#
loop_
_entity.id
_entity.type
_entity.pdbx_description
1 polymer ?
#
loop_
_entity_poly.entity_id
_entity_poly.type
_entity_poly.pdbx_seq_one_letter_code
_entity_poly.pdbx_strand_id
1 'polypeptide(L)'
;MGKTTGGFFGWLHTPAKRAVAAKPAKSAAVPPPAPAHSQQFLNSMSSQQATNSAHSIRKDLLRMVLRETMTRNGIPLAWIGADMLRTTGRGGRDAGIHVRLLMHHWDPRLLVHGVAFEQNFYKRVVAMDPLATNWLMGISWQYAMDDQSSCPMLPHPGSWTAMPSDHTESSAAAVAGGDVIAGPVTIQRSTDEVKADLERLLSVRDNAKRPPEDFAATQPIQL
;
A
#
# COMPACT_ATOMS: atom_id res chain seq x y z
N MET A 1 1.99 -36.26 44.46
CA MET A 1 1.26 -35.24 45.26
C MET A 1 0.88 -34.12 44.30
N GLY A 2 -0.32 -33.57 44.17
CA GLY A 2 -1.71 -33.84 44.62
C GLY A 2 -2.62 -33.18 43.54
N LYS A 3 -3.68 -33.83 43.08
CA LYS A 3 -5.07 -33.79 43.59
C LYS A 3 -5.72 -32.41 43.44
N THR A 4 -6.62 -32.21 42.46
CA THR A 4 -8.09 -32.50 42.42
C THR A 4 -8.92 -31.26 42.77
N THR A 5 -9.87 -30.83 41.93
CA THR A 5 -11.35 -30.90 42.13
C THR A 5 -11.85 -29.47 41.85
N GLY A 6 -12.97 -29.14 41.21
CA GLY A 6 -14.19 -29.81 40.79
C GLY A 6 -15.29 -28.73 40.79
N GLY A 7 -16.36 -28.94 40.04
CA GLY A 7 -17.45 -27.96 39.95
C GLY A 7 -18.59 -28.48 39.10
N PHE A 8 -19.36 -29.39 39.68
CA PHE A 8 -20.60 -30.01 39.19
C PHE A 8 -21.80 -29.26 39.78
N PHE A 9 -22.86 -28.98 39.01
CA PHE A 9 -24.27 -28.79 39.41
C PHE A 9 -24.99 -28.30 38.13
N GLY A 10 -25.97 -28.95 37.50
CA GLY A 10 -26.94 -29.93 37.96
C GLY A 10 -28.30 -29.26 38.15
N TRP A 11 -29.21 -29.34 37.16
CA TRP A 11 -30.60 -29.81 37.35
C TRP A 11 -31.45 -29.80 36.07
N LEU A 12 -32.24 -30.87 35.93
CA LEU A 12 -33.29 -31.12 34.93
C LEU A 12 -34.52 -30.24 35.17
N HIS A 13 -35.34 -30.03 34.14
CA HIS A 13 -36.80 -30.28 34.18
C HIS A 13 -37.46 -30.15 32.77
N THR A 14 -37.95 -31.27 32.24
CA THR A 14 -39.15 -31.39 31.36
C THR A 14 -40.41 -31.37 32.27
N PRO A 15 -41.71 -31.24 31.82
CA PRO A 15 -42.29 -31.61 30.51
C PRO A 15 -43.49 -30.75 29.95
N ALA A 16 -43.87 -31.07 28.70
CA ALA A 16 -45.21 -31.17 28.07
C ALA A 16 -46.42 -30.28 28.46
N LYS A 17 -47.15 -29.78 27.44
CA LYS A 17 -48.57 -30.14 27.16
C LYS A 17 -49.14 -29.47 25.89
N ARG A 18 -50.26 -30.02 25.43
CA ARG A 18 -50.77 -30.15 24.06
C ARG A 18 -52.13 -29.44 23.93
N ALA A 19 -52.42 -28.95 22.71
CA ALA A 19 -53.72 -28.68 22.06
C ALA A 19 -54.66 -27.58 22.60
N VAL A 20 -55.27 -26.80 21.69
CA VAL A 20 -56.68 -26.92 21.25
C VAL A 20 -56.97 -25.88 20.14
N ALA A 21 -57.80 -26.30 19.18
CA ALA A 21 -58.20 -25.58 17.96
C ALA A 21 -59.38 -24.61 18.16
N ALA A 22 -59.50 -23.59 17.29
CA ALA A 22 -60.79 -23.01 16.88
C ALA A 22 -60.67 -22.20 15.56
N LYS A 23 -61.43 -22.61 14.55
CA LYS A 23 -61.93 -21.83 13.38
C LYS A 23 -63.38 -21.44 13.73
N PRO A 24 -64.01 -20.33 13.25
CA PRO A 24 -64.29 -19.98 11.84
C PRO A 24 -64.12 -18.44 11.59
N ALA A 25 -64.38 -17.76 10.47
CA ALA A 25 -65.35 -17.88 9.39
C ALA A 25 -64.89 -17.09 8.14
N LYS A 26 -65.51 -17.43 7.01
CA LYS A 26 -65.39 -16.84 5.66
C LYS A 26 -66.00 -15.43 5.64
N SER A 27 -65.29 -14.45 5.08
CA SER A 27 -65.90 -13.25 4.48
C SER A 27 -65.19 -12.95 3.16
N ALA A 28 -65.98 -12.54 2.17
CA ALA A 28 -65.61 -12.44 0.77
C ALA A 28 -65.07 -11.05 0.37
N ALA A 29 -64.18 -11.07 -0.63
CA ALA A 29 -63.90 -10.05 -1.65
C ALA A 29 -63.28 -8.70 -1.24
N VAL A 30 -61.96 -8.55 -1.47
CA VAL A 30 -61.28 -7.62 -2.42
C VAL A 30 -59.85 -8.17 -2.61
N PRO A 31 -59.32 -8.46 -3.82
CA PRO A 31 -57.91 -8.74 -3.98
C PRO A 31 -57.11 -7.42 -3.86
N PRO A 32 -56.18 -7.27 -2.90
CA PRO A 32 -55.29 -6.12 -2.90
C PRO A 32 -54.39 -6.18 -4.15
N PRO A 33 -53.97 -5.04 -4.72
CA PRO A 33 -52.93 -5.05 -5.75
C PRO A 33 -51.69 -5.74 -5.17
N ALA A 34 -51.21 -6.77 -5.89
CA ALA A 34 -50.09 -7.59 -5.45
C ALA A 34 -48.87 -6.71 -5.07
N PRO A 35 -48.13 -7.05 -4.01
CA PRO A 35 -46.95 -6.31 -3.61
C PRO A 35 -45.82 -6.56 -4.61
N ALA A 36 -45.67 -5.67 -5.59
CA ALA A 36 -44.52 -5.65 -6.50
C ALA A 36 -43.17 -5.53 -5.74
N HIS A 37 -43.21 -5.17 -4.46
CA HIS A 37 -42.05 -4.98 -3.59
C HIS A 37 -41.38 -6.29 -3.13
N SER A 38 -42.09 -7.42 -3.09
CA SER A 38 -41.55 -8.68 -2.54
C SER A 38 -40.59 -9.38 -3.51
N GLN A 39 -40.89 -9.33 -4.82
CA GLN A 39 -40.03 -9.89 -5.88
C GLN A 39 -38.73 -9.09 -6.03
N GLN A 40 -38.78 -7.76 -5.85
CA GLN A 40 -37.59 -6.91 -5.91
C GLN A 40 -36.59 -7.16 -4.77
N PHE A 41 -37.08 -7.51 -3.58
CA PHE A 41 -36.21 -7.84 -2.43
C PHE A 41 -35.47 -9.18 -2.63
N LEU A 42 -36.17 -10.20 -3.14
CA LEU A 42 -35.59 -11.51 -3.45
C LEU A 42 -34.51 -11.42 -4.56
N ASN A 43 -34.77 -10.64 -5.61
CA ASN A 43 -33.79 -10.42 -6.69
C ASN A 43 -32.57 -9.61 -6.22
N SER A 44 -32.77 -8.64 -5.32
CA SER A 44 -31.67 -7.88 -4.71
C SER A 44 -30.79 -8.77 -3.83
N MET A 45 -31.37 -9.67 -3.04
CA MET A 45 -30.60 -10.61 -2.23
C MET A 45 -29.80 -11.62 -3.07
N SER A 46 -30.40 -12.17 -4.13
CA SER A 46 -29.73 -13.13 -5.01
C SER A 46 -28.55 -12.51 -5.77
N SER A 47 -28.74 -11.29 -6.33
CA SER A 47 -27.67 -10.56 -7.01
C SER A 47 -26.54 -10.15 -6.06
N GLN A 48 -26.85 -9.74 -4.83
CA GLN A 48 -25.85 -9.46 -3.80
C GLN A 48 -25.04 -10.71 -3.42
N GLN A 49 -25.68 -11.88 -3.28
CA GLN A 49 -24.96 -13.13 -3.00
C GLN A 49 -24.00 -13.52 -4.13
N ALA A 50 -24.41 -13.40 -5.39
CA ALA A 50 -23.55 -13.70 -6.55
C ALA A 50 -22.36 -12.73 -6.67
N THR A 51 -22.55 -11.44 -6.38
CA THR A 51 -21.45 -10.47 -6.39
C THR A 51 -20.46 -10.70 -5.26
N ASN A 52 -20.93 -11.12 -4.08
CA ASN A 52 -20.06 -11.45 -2.95
C ASN A 52 -19.23 -12.73 -3.21
N SER A 53 -19.82 -13.76 -3.83
CA SER A 53 -19.09 -14.99 -4.19
C SER A 53 -18.06 -14.74 -5.29
N ALA A 54 -18.40 -13.95 -6.32
CA ALA A 54 -17.43 -13.54 -7.34
C ALA A 54 -16.27 -12.74 -6.72
N HIS A 55 -16.56 -11.87 -5.75
CA HIS A 55 -15.54 -11.10 -5.05
C HIS A 55 -14.62 -11.97 -4.19
N SER A 56 -15.13 -13.00 -3.50
CA SER A 56 -14.27 -13.93 -2.74
C SER A 56 -13.34 -14.73 -3.67
N ILE A 57 -13.86 -15.22 -4.79
CA ILE A 57 -13.06 -15.96 -5.79
C ILE A 57 -11.92 -15.09 -6.33
N ARG A 58 -12.21 -13.82 -6.68
CA ARG A 58 -11.18 -12.88 -7.14
C ARG A 58 -10.11 -12.63 -6.09
N LYS A 59 -10.49 -12.49 -4.81
CA LYS A 59 -9.52 -12.34 -3.70
C LYS A 59 -8.61 -13.57 -3.58
N ASP A 60 -9.16 -14.77 -3.72
CA ASP A 60 -8.37 -16.00 -3.63
C ASP A 60 -7.43 -16.17 -4.82
N LEU A 61 -7.89 -15.84 -6.03
CA LEU A 61 -7.03 -15.75 -7.22
C LEU A 61 -5.86 -14.79 -6.97
N LEU A 62 -6.13 -13.58 -6.49
CA LEU A 62 -5.08 -12.59 -6.25
C LEU A 62 -4.09 -13.06 -5.18
N ARG A 63 -4.55 -13.70 -4.09
CA ARG A 63 -3.66 -14.28 -3.06
C ARG A 63 -2.77 -15.39 -3.63
N MET A 64 -3.37 -16.27 -4.44
CA MET A 64 -2.64 -17.35 -5.10
C MET A 64 -1.57 -16.80 -6.04
N VAL A 65 -1.93 -15.84 -6.90
CA VAL A 65 -1.00 -15.23 -7.86
C VAL A 65 0.10 -14.45 -7.14
N LEU A 66 -0.21 -13.77 -6.04
CA LEU A 66 0.80 -13.07 -5.23
C LEU A 66 1.80 -14.06 -4.64
N ARG A 67 1.31 -15.12 -3.99
CA ARG A 67 2.16 -16.19 -3.42
C ARG A 67 3.03 -16.82 -4.50
N GLU A 68 2.48 -17.11 -5.67
CA GLU A 68 3.23 -17.67 -6.79
C GLU A 68 4.30 -16.69 -7.30
N THR A 69 3.94 -15.41 -7.44
CA THR A 69 4.88 -14.36 -7.87
C THR A 69 6.05 -14.24 -6.90
N MET A 70 5.80 -14.23 -5.60
CA MET A 70 6.86 -14.20 -4.58
C MET A 70 7.75 -15.44 -4.65
N THR A 71 7.14 -16.64 -4.70
CA THR A 71 7.86 -17.92 -4.76
C THR A 71 8.78 -17.99 -5.98
N ARG A 72 8.30 -17.57 -7.16
CA ARG A 72 9.08 -17.61 -8.40
C ARG A 72 10.24 -16.61 -8.44
N ASN A 73 10.12 -15.49 -7.73
CA ASN A 73 11.18 -14.50 -7.63
C ASN A 73 12.08 -14.69 -6.40
N GLY A 74 11.88 -15.76 -5.62
CA GLY A 74 12.68 -16.04 -4.42
C GLY A 74 12.44 -15.07 -3.25
N ILE A 75 11.29 -14.39 -3.23
CA ILE A 75 10.95 -13.43 -2.17
C ILE A 75 10.24 -14.19 -1.02
N PRO A 76 10.70 -14.07 0.24
CA PRO A 76 10.05 -14.71 1.38
C PRO A 76 8.59 -14.25 1.55
N LEU A 77 7.66 -15.20 1.74
CA LEU A 77 6.21 -14.92 1.86
C LEU A 77 5.84 -13.99 3.02
N ALA A 78 6.68 -13.92 4.05
CA ALA A 78 6.48 -13.04 5.20
C ALA A 78 6.81 -11.56 4.89
N TRP A 79 7.49 -11.25 3.79
CA TRP A 79 7.95 -9.90 3.48
C TRP A 79 6.88 -9.01 2.87
N ILE A 80 5.97 -9.59 2.08
CA ILE A 80 4.88 -8.86 1.42
C ILE A 80 3.54 -9.52 1.73
N GLY A 81 2.63 -8.77 2.36
CA GLY A 81 1.22 -9.10 2.49
C GLY A 81 0.35 -8.41 1.43
N ALA A 82 -0.95 -8.72 1.40
CA ALA A 82 -1.90 -8.00 0.55
C ALA A 82 -3.26 -7.82 1.20
N ASP A 83 -3.69 -6.58 1.24
CA ASP A 83 -5.05 -6.18 1.57
C ASP A 83 -5.86 -5.97 0.30
N MET A 84 -7.04 -6.59 0.27
CA MET A 84 -7.94 -6.57 -0.89
C MET A 84 -9.13 -5.71 -0.53
N LEU A 85 -9.08 -4.45 -0.94
CA LEU A 85 -10.08 -3.44 -0.63
C LEU A 85 -11.17 -3.47 -1.70
N ARG A 86 -12.42 -3.62 -1.28
CA ARG A 86 -13.55 -3.52 -2.19
C ARG A 86 -13.77 -2.06 -2.55
N THR A 87 -13.76 -1.76 -3.83
CA THR A 87 -14.10 -0.44 -4.35
C THR A 87 -15.57 -0.41 -4.75
N THR A 88 -16.26 0.68 -4.46
CA THR A 88 -17.60 0.90 -4.98
C THR A 88 -17.48 1.50 -6.38
N GLY A 89 -18.07 0.85 -7.38
CA GLY A 89 -18.10 1.40 -8.73
C GLY A 89 -18.92 2.69 -8.74
N ARG A 90 -18.38 3.77 -9.32
CA ARG A 90 -19.18 4.96 -9.64
C ARG A 90 -19.96 4.73 -10.93
N GLY A 91 -21.23 5.16 -10.94
CA GLY A 91 -22.05 5.19 -12.16
C GLY A 91 -22.52 3.83 -12.68
N GLY A 92 -22.82 2.87 -11.80
CA GLY A 92 -23.38 1.56 -12.20
C GLY A 92 -22.37 0.52 -12.67
N ARG A 93 -21.06 0.80 -12.56
CA ARG A 93 -20.03 -0.23 -12.73
C ARG A 93 -20.02 -1.20 -11.54
N ASP A 94 -19.70 -2.45 -11.82
CA ASP A 94 -19.49 -3.47 -10.81
C ASP A 94 -18.41 -3.04 -9.81
N ALA A 95 -18.59 -3.43 -8.55
CA ALA A 95 -17.61 -3.22 -7.50
C ALA A 95 -16.29 -3.93 -7.85
N GLY A 96 -15.21 -3.16 -7.99
CA GLY A 96 -13.87 -3.66 -8.26
C GLY A 96 -13.07 -3.96 -7.00
N ILE A 97 -11.87 -4.48 -7.16
CA ILE A 97 -10.89 -4.71 -6.10
C ILE A 97 -9.70 -3.79 -6.32
N HIS A 98 -9.29 -3.11 -5.25
CA HIS A 98 -8.00 -2.43 -5.17
C HIS A 98 -7.06 -3.27 -4.29
N VAL A 99 -5.88 -3.59 -4.82
CA VAL A 99 -4.89 -4.39 -4.09
C VAL A 99 -3.90 -3.45 -3.41
N ARG A 100 -3.78 -3.57 -2.09
CA ARG A 100 -2.78 -2.86 -1.31
C ARG A 100 -1.71 -3.84 -0.84
N LEU A 101 -0.56 -3.80 -1.47
CA LEU A 101 0.62 -4.59 -1.09
C LEU A 101 1.21 -4.00 0.19
N LEU A 102 1.37 -4.85 1.20
CA LEU A 102 1.88 -4.49 2.52
C LEU A 102 3.32 -4.96 2.63
N MET A 103 4.28 -4.05 2.70
CA MET A 103 5.68 -4.39 2.93
C MET A 103 5.93 -4.51 4.43
N HIS A 104 6.24 -5.73 4.88
CA HIS A 104 6.53 -6.05 6.29
C HIS A 104 8.03 -6.10 6.60
N HIS A 105 8.88 -6.20 5.57
CA HIS A 105 10.32 -6.23 5.73
C HIS A 105 10.99 -5.28 4.73
N TRP A 106 11.97 -4.53 5.22
CA TRP A 106 12.78 -3.64 4.40
C TRP A 106 13.95 -4.42 3.79
N ASP A 107 13.97 -4.51 2.47
CA ASP A 107 15.15 -4.95 1.71
C ASP A 107 15.33 -3.98 0.52
N PRO A 108 16.51 -3.36 0.32
CA PRO A 108 16.74 -2.41 -0.77
C PRO A 108 16.42 -2.97 -2.17
N ARG A 109 16.67 -4.27 -2.39
CA ARG A 109 16.40 -4.92 -3.68
C ARG A 109 14.91 -4.95 -3.97
N LEU A 110 14.08 -5.08 -2.93
CA LEU A 110 12.62 -5.10 -3.05
C LEU A 110 12.08 -3.75 -3.56
N LEU A 111 12.71 -2.63 -3.15
CA LEU A 111 12.32 -1.29 -3.57
C LEU A 111 12.80 -0.98 -4.98
N VAL A 112 14.07 -1.30 -5.26
CA VAL A 112 14.66 -1.13 -6.60
C VAL A 112 13.85 -1.93 -7.63
N HIS A 113 13.36 -3.11 -7.27
CA HIS A 113 12.58 -3.97 -8.16
C HIS A 113 11.06 -3.93 -7.90
N GLY A 114 10.55 -3.00 -7.09
CA GLY A 114 9.14 -2.97 -6.69
C GLY A 114 8.19 -2.83 -7.88
N VAL A 115 8.53 -1.94 -8.82
CA VAL A 115 7.76 -1.75 -10.06
C VAL A 115 7.77 -3.01 -10.93
N ALA A 116 8.93 -3.67 -11.06
CA ALA A 116 9.04 -4.91 -11.82
C ALA A 116 8.24 -6.05 -11.19
N PHE A 117 8.25 -6.14 -9.86
CA PHE A 117 7.43 -7.08 -9.10
C PHE A 117 5.93 -6.84 -9.34
N GLU A 118 5.48 -5.58 -9.23
CA GLU A 118 4.09 -5.20 -9.47
C GLU A 118 3.64 -5.57 -10.90
N GLN A 119 4.47 -5.29 -11.91
CA GLN A 119 4.18 -5.66 -13.29
C GLN A 119 4.11 -7.18 -13.48
N ASN A 120 5.01 -7.94 -12.84
CA ASN A 120 5.02 -9.39 -12.93
C ASN A 120 3.75 -9.99 -12.30
N PHE A 121 3.37 -9.49 -11.12
CA PHE A 121 2.12 -9.83 -10.46
C PHE A 121 0.91 -9.52 -11.35
N TYR A 122 0.81 -8.29 -11.86
CA TYR A 122 -0.29 -7.87 -12.73
C TYR A 122 -0.39 -8.74 -14.00
N LYS A 123 0.73 -8.99 -14.69
CA LYS A 123 0.76 -9.86 -15.88
C LYS A 123 0.24 -11.25 -15.59
N ARG A 124 0.58 -11.82 -14.43
CA ARG A 124 0.09 -13.14 -14.02
C ARG A 124 -1.40 -13.13 -13.67
N VAL A 125 -1.88 -12.06 -13.04
CA VAL A 125 -3.31 -11.91 -12.77
C VAL A 125 -4.10 -11.92 -14.08
N VAL A 126 -3.67 -11.13 -15.06
CA VAL A 126 -4.32 -11.07 -16.39
C VAL A 126 -4.18 -12.39 -17.16
N ALA A 127 -3.06 -13.11 -16.99
CA ALA A 127 -2.89 -14.44 -17.60
C ALA A 127 -3.85 -15.49 -17.01
N MET A 128 -4.20 -15.39 -15.72
CA MET A 128 -5.12 -16.31 -15.05
C MET A 128 -6.59 -15.93 -15.23
N ASP A 129 -6.90 -14.63 -15.25
CA ASP A 129 -8.22 -14.09 -15.53
C ASP A 129 -8.10 -12.92 -16.52
N PRO A 130 -8.36 -13.13 -17.82
CA PRO A 130 -8.33 -12.07 -18.82
C PRO A 130 -9.34 -10.94 -18.55
N LEU A 131 -10.39 -11.18 -17.76
CA LEU A 131 -11.37 -10.17 -17.37
C LEU A 131 -10.91 -9.33 -16.16
N ALA A 132 -9.71 -9.61 -15.62
CA ALA A 132 -9.15 -8.89 -14.48
C ALA A 132 -9.06 -7.37 -14.70
N THR A 133 -8.82 -6.92 -15.92
CA THR A 133 -8.80 -5.50 -16.27
C THR A 133 -10.11 -4.77 -15.98
N ASN A 134 -11.23 -5.49 -15.94
CA ASN A 134 -12.56 -4.91 -15.71
C ASN A 134 -12.87 -4.71 -14.22
N TRP A 135 -12.21 -5.47 -13.35
CA TRP A 135 -12.53 -5.48 -11.92
C TRP A 135 -11.34 -5.12 -11.02
N LEU A 136 -10.08 -5.24 -11.49
CA LEU A 136 -8.90 -4.81 -10.75
C LEU A 136 -8.68 -3.32 -10.98
N MET A 137 -8.97 -2.51 -9.96
CA MET A 137 -8.97 -1.05 -10.07
C MET A 137 -7.57 -0.43 -9.96
N GLY A 138 -6.65 -1.14 -9.32
CA GLY A 138 -5.29 -0.66 -9.11
C GLY A 138 -4.52 -1.47 -8.09
N ILE A 139 -3.24 -1.17 -8.00
CA ILE A 139 -2.30 -1.70 -7.02
C ILE A 139 -1.66 -0.50 -6.31
N SER A 140 -1.52 -0.57 -5.00
CA SER A 140 -0.82 0.43 -4.19
C SER A 140 0.10 -0.24 -3.20
N TRP A 141 1.15 0.47 -2.78
CA TRP A 141 2.08 0.01 -1.77
C TRP A 141 1.83 0.71 -0.43
N GLN A 142 1.95 -0.03 0.65
CA GLN A 142 1.99 0.48 2.01
C GLN A 142 3.11 -0.20 2.77
N TYR A 143 3.89 0.59 3.51
CA TYR A 143 4.89 0.08 4.45
C TYR A 143 4.20 -0.23 5.78
N ALA A 144 4.14 -1.51 6.14
CA ALA A 144 3.49 -2.05 7.35
C ALA A 144 4.52 -2.85 8.16
N MET A 145 5.64 -2.20 8.48
CA MET A 145 6.78 -2.78 9.20
C MET A 145 6.74 -2.32 10.65
N ASP A 146 6.97 -3.25 11.58
CA ASP A 146 7.07 -2.93 13.01
C ASP A 146 8.42 -2.28 13.35
N ASP A 147 9.48 -2.68 12.64
CA ASP A 147 10.82 -2.15 12.79
C ASP A 147 11.25 -1.37 11.54
N GLN A 148 11.67 -0.13 11.74
CA GLN A 148 12.17 0.77 10.70
C GLN A 148 13.68 1.02 10.79
N SER A 149 14.38 0.35 11.72
CA SER A 149 15.83 0.50 11.95
C SER A 149 16.68 0.20 10.72
N SER A 150 16.18 -0.68 9.85
CA SER A 150 16.87 -1.08 8.61
C SER A 150 16.69 -0.07 7.46
N CYS A 151 15.83 0.94 7.62
CA CYS A 151 15.61 1.98 6.63
C CYS A 151 16.78 2.97 6.64
N PRO A 152 17.39 3.28 5.47
CA PRO A 152 18.45 4.26 5.39
C PRO A 152 17.91 5.66 5.72
N MET A 153 18.77 6.51 6.26
CA MET A 153 18.44 7.92 6.44
C MET A 153 18.20 8.60 5.09
N LEU A 154 17.32 9.61 5.08
CA LEU A 154 17.09 10.40 3.89
C LEU A 154 18.42 11.05 3.44
N PRO A 155 18.75 10.96 2.15
CA PRO A 155 19.97 11.57 1.66
C PRO A 155 19.81 13.09 1.67
N HIS A 156 20.94 13.81 1.63
CA HIS A 156 20.94 15.27 1.58
C HIS A 156 20.09 15.77 0.41
N PRO A 157 19.23 16.80 0.55
CA PRO A 157 18.35 17.26 -0.54
C PRO A 157 19.03 17.54 -1.87
N GLY A 158 20.30 17.97 -1.88
CA GLY A 158 21.06 18.18 -3.11
C GLY A 158 21.36 16.89 -3.91
N SER A 159 21.27 15.72 -3.28
CA SER A 159 21.52 14.42 -3.94
C SER A 159 20.44 13.99 -4.91
N TRP A 160 19.19 14.48 -4.77
CA TRP A 160 18.08 14.09 -5.66
C TRP A 160 18.23 14.61 -7.08
N THR A 161 18.92 15.73 -7.26
CA THR A 161 19.13 16.40 -8.55
C THR A 161 20.59 16.46 -8.96
N ALA A 162 21.51 15.98 -8.11
CA ALA A 162 22.90 15.82 -8.48
C ALA A 162 22.98 14.88 -9.69
N MET A 163 23.71 15.30 -10.72
CA MET A 163 24.01 14.38 -11.82
C MET A 163 24.77 13.19 -11.23
N PRO A 164 24.40 11.95 -11.59
CA PRO A 164 25.16 10.78 -11.14
C PRO A 164 26.58 10.93 -11.67
N SER A 165 27.50 11.33 -10.80
CA SER A 165 28.92 11.11 -11.02
C SER A 165 29.10 9.60 -11.04
N ASP A 166 29.71 9.07 -12.10
CA ASP A 166 30.07 7.65 -12.23
C ASP A 166 30.97 7.26 -11.03
N HIS A 167 30.35 6.91 -9.92
CA HIS A 167 31.02 6.35 -8.76
C HIS A 167 31.20 4.86 -9.07
N THR A 168 32.28 4.55 -9.80
CA THR A 168 32.98 3.29 -9.61
C THR A 168 33.21 3.14 -8.11
N GLU A 169 32.65 2.07 -7.57
CA GLU A 169 32.72 1.66 -6.17
C GLU A 169 34.15 1.81 -5.64
N SER A 170 34.39 2.84 -4.83
CA SER A 170 35.52 2.83 -3.89
C SER A 170 35.14 1.91 -2.73
N SER A 171 35.03 0.62 -3.02
CA SER A 171 35.08 -0.43 -2.01
C SER A 171 36.52 -0.45 -1.50
N ALA A 172 36.70 -0.03 -0.25
CA ALA A 172 37.95 -0.15 0.47
C ALA A 172 38.31 -1.64 0.61
N ALA A 173 38.98 -2.17 -0.40
CA ALA A 173 39.63 -3.48 -0.37
C ALA A 173 41.14 -3.28 -0.19
N ALA A 174 41.60 -3.67 1.00
CA ALA A 174 42.89 -4.27 1.30
C ALA A 174 44.13 -3.81 0.50
N VAL A 175 45.01 -3.13 1.25
CA VAL A 175 46.47 -3.11 1.10
C VAL A 175 47.03 -4.44 0.56
N ALA A 176 47.57 -4.44 -0.66
CA ALA A 176 48.72 -5.25 -1.09
C ALA A 176 49.12 -4.94 -2.55
N GLY A 177 50.38 -4.53 -2.73
CA GLY A 177 51.12 -4.69 -3.99
C GLY A 177 50.95 -3.58 -5.03
N GLY A 178 51.98 -2.73 -5.16
CA GLY A 178 51.99 -1.61 -6.11
C GLY A 178 52.28 -1.98 -7.57
N ASP A 179 51.96 -1.06 -8.47
CA ASP A 179 52.86 -0.49 -9.48
C ASP A 179 52.24 0.82 -10.04
N VAL A 180 53.09 1.71 -10.55
CA VAL A 180 52.93 3.12 -10.90
C VAL A 180 52.06 3.29 -12.18
N ILE A 181 51.31 4.37 -12.43
CA ILE A 181 51.75 5.57 -13.21
C ILE A 181 50.65 6.66 -13.26
N ALA A 182 51.08 7.91 -12.99
CA ALA A 182 50.54 9.24 -13.38
C ALA A 182 49.14 9.65 -12.85
N GLY A 183 48.94 10.73 -12.10
CA GLY A 183 49.77 11.82 -11.58
C GLY A 183 48.82 12.79 -10.85
N PRO A 184 49.26 13.54 -9.82
CA PRO A 184 48.36 14.42 -9.10
C PRO A 184 48.28 15.78 -9.81
N VAL A 185 47.13 16.14 -10.38
CA VAL A 185 46.82 17.57 -10.58
C VAL A 185 46.28 18.10 -9.26
N THR A 186 47.16 18.22 -8.28
CA THR A 186 46.92 19.12 -7.15
C THR A 186 47.11 20.51 -7.70
N ILE A 187 46.03 21.25 -7.96
CA ILE A 187 46.17 22.70 -8.13
C ILE A 187 46.62 23.21 -6.76
N GLN A 188 47.91 23.45 -6.59
CA GLN A 188 48.47 24.11 -5.41
C GLN A 188 48.01 25.58 -5.42
N ARG A 189 46.73 25.83 -5.14
CA ARG A 189 46.30 27.16 -4.74
C ARG A 189 46.75 27.37 -3.31
N SER A 190 47.50 28.45 -3.09
CA SER A 190 47.87 28.85 -1.74
C SER A 190 46.60 29.15 -0.95
N THR A 191 46.63 28.89 0.36
CA THR A 191 45.50 29.18 1.25
C THR A 191 45.07 30.65 1.18
N ASP A 192 46.02 31.54 0.84
CA ASP A 192 45.79 32.97 0.65
C ASP A 192 45.01 33.28 -0.63
N GLU A 193 45.26 32.56 -1.72
CA GLU A 193 44.47 32.69 -2.96
C GLU A 193 43.02 32.22 -2.77
N VAL A 194 42.84 31.12 -2.03
CA VAL A 194 41.49 30.60 -1.72
C VAL A 194 40.73 31.60 -0.83
N LYS A 195 41.41 32.23 0.12
CA LYS A 195 40.82 33.25 0.99
C LYS A 195 40.42 34.50 0.21
N ALA A 196 41.29 34.99 -0.68
CA ALA A 196 40.99 36.14 -1.52
C ALA A 196 39.82 35.88 -2.48
N ASP A 197 39.72 34.68 -3.04
CA ASP A 197 38.63 34.28 -3.94
C ASP A 197 37.29 34.18 -3.17
N LEU A 198 37.31 33.65 -1.95
CA LEU A 198 36.14 33.60 -1.06
C LEU A 198 35.65 34.99 -0.66
N GLU A 199 36.57 35.90 -0.31
CA GLU A 199 36.23 37.28 0.05
C GLU A 199 35.61 38.04 -1.13
N ARG A 200 36.12 37.80 -2.35
CA ARG A 200 35.54 38.31 -3.59
C ARG A 200 34.11 37.81 -3.80
N LEU A 201 33.85 36.52 -3.61
CA LEU A 201 32.51 35.94 -3.80
C LEU A 201 31.50 36.42 -2.75
N LEU A 202 31.92 36.60 -1.51
CA LEU A 202 31.06 37.13 -0.44
C LEU A 202 30.69 38.60 -0.68
N SER A 203 31.63 39.40 -1.18
CA SER A 203 31.41 40.82 -1.53
C SER A 203 30.37 40.99 -2.65
N VAL A 204 30.35 40.09 -3.63
CA VAL A 204 29.35 40.09 -4.71
C VAL A 204 27.96 39.77 -4.17
N ARG A 205 27.85 38.84 -3.22
CA ARG A 205 26.57 38.45 -2.62
C ARG A 205 25.93 39.57 -1.80
N ASP A 206 26.74 40.31 -1.06
CA ASP A 206 26.24 41.42 -0.25
C ASP A 206 25.78 42.60 -1.11
N ASN A 207 26.40 42.83 -2.27
CA ASN A 207 25.91 43.80 -3.26
C ASN A 207 24.57 43.39 -3.89
N ALA A 208 24.32 42.08 -4.06
CA ALA A 208 23.07 41.56 -4.61
C ALA A 208 21.90 41.57 -3.60
N LYS A 209 22.16 41.84 -2.32
CA LYS A 209 21.15 41.81 -1.24
C LYS A 209 20.50 43.16 -0.97
N ARG A 210 20.76 44.17 -1.80
CA ARG A 210 20.06 45.46 -1.73
C ARG A 210 18.62 45.26 -2.24
N PRO A 211 17.60 45.35 -1.38
CA PRO A 211 16.22 45.13 -1.81
C PRO A 211 15.79 46.28 -2.75
N PRO A 212 15.00 46.01 -3.80
CA PRO A 212 14.30 47.06 -4.52
C PRO A 212 13.30 47.73 -3.56
N GLU A 213 13.27 49.06 -3.52
CA GLU A 213 12.48 49.88 -2.59
C GLU A 213 10.94 49.75 -2.73
N ASP A 214 10.43 48.86 -3.59
CA ASP A 214 9.00 48.81 -3.98
C ASP A 214 8.16 47.69 -3.36
N PHE A 215 8.68 46.93 -2.37
CA PHE A 215 7.86 45.91 -1.71
C PHE A 215 7.08 46.50 -0.53
N ALA A 216 5.90 47.06 -0.82
CA ALA A 216 4.96 47.51 0.20
C ALA A 216 4.52 46.35 1.11
N ALA A 217 4.58 46.55 2.42
CA ALA A 217 4.20 45.57 3.43
C ALA A 217 2.70 45.24 3.36
N THR A 218 2.37 43.95 3.18
CA THR A 218 0.99 43.43 3.17
C THR A 218 0.34 43.66 4.54
N GLN A 219 -0.66 44.53 4.59
CA GLN A 219 -1.48 44.76 5.78
C GLN A 219 -2.44 43.58 6.00
N PRO A 220 -2.61 43.08 7.22
CA PRO A 220 -3.55 42.00 7.51
C PRO A 220 -5.00 42.47 7.39
N ILE A 221 -5.83 41.65 6.74
CA ILE A 221 -7.29 41.81 6.66
C ILE A 221 -7.88 41.74 8.08
N GLN A 222 -8.56 42.79 8.51
CA GLN A 222 -9.38 42.78 9.72
C GLN A 222 -10.76 42.18 9.37
N LEU A 223 -11.12 41.12 10.10
CA LEU A 223 -12.45 40.48 10.09
C LEU A 223 -13.44 41.27 10.94
#